data_AF-A0A2M9ZNC6-F1
#
_entry.id   AF-A0A2M9ZNC6-F1
#
_cell.length_a   1.000
_cell.length_b   1.000
_cell.length_c   1.000
_cell.angle_alpha   90.00
_cell.angle_beta   90.00
_cell.angle_gamma   90.00
#
_symmetry.space_group_name_H-M   'P 1'
#
loop_
_entity.id
_entity.type
_entity.pdbx_description
1 polymer ?
#
loop_
_entity_poly.entity_id
_entity_poly.type
_entity_poly.pdbx_seq_one_letter_code
_entity_poly.pdbx_strand_id
1 'polypeptide(L)'
;MFLEQFLGALGAKKLLFSGVANEFISGTVIYDLKNLEERQDFCWYKNIHDPLTSGLYDLIKLINDMQLLSIDMLTLTRNNLHSLYNSHYARTMSVDDFNTLVDSLVSIEVRMMDEGKETDSFFIHE
;
A
#
# COMPACT_ATOMS: atom_id res chain seq x y z
N MET A 1 5.84 2.13 -8.50
CA MET A 1 4.55 2.74 -8.84
C MET A 1 3.46 2.43 -7.81
N PHE A 2 3.02 1.17 -7.61
CA PHE A 2 2.07 0.83 -6.51
C PHE A 2 2.71 0.81 -5.12
N LEU A 3 3.78 0.03 -4.93
CA LEU A 3 4.48 -0.08 -3.64
C LEU A 3 4.93 1.27 -3.07
N GLU A 4 5.28 2.22 -3.94
CA GLU A 4 5.64 3.57 -3.52
C GLU A 4 4.45 4.32 -2.90
N GLN A 5 3.24 4.10 -3.40
CA GLN A 5 2.03 4.67 -2.81
C GLN A 5 1.65 3.92 -1.53
N PHE A 6 1.72 2.58 -1.56
CA PHE A 6 1.36 1.74 -0.43
C PHE A 6 2.25 1.97 0.79
N LEU A 7 3.56 1.80 0.61
CA LEU A 7 4.53 2.03 1.68
C LEU A 7 4.65 3.53 1.99
N GLY A 8 4.41 4.40 1.01
CA GLY A 8 4.33 5.86 1.22
C GLY A 8 3.19 6.26 2.16
N ALA A 9 2.01 5.64 2.01
CA ALA A 9 0.89 5.85 2.93
C ALA A 9 1.24 5.44 4.36
N LEU A 10 2.08 4.40 4.51
CA LEU A 10 2.63 3.93 5.79
C LEU A 10 3.87 4.71 6.26
N GLY A 11 4.15 5.87 5.65
CA GLY A 11 5.21 6.80 6.08
C GLY A 11 6.56 6.64 5.39
N ALA A 12 6.71 5.75 4.40
CA ALA A 12 7.95 5.63 3.64
C ALA A 12 8.25 6.91 2.86
N LYS A 13 9.48 7.42 2.98
CA LYS A 13 9.95 8.57 2.19
C LYS A 13 10.61 8.16 0.88
N LYS A 14 11.20 6.97 0.84
CA LYS A 14 11.87 6.45 -0.35
C LYS A 14 11.90 4.92 -0.31
N LEU A 15 11.82 4.32 -1.50
CA LEU A 15 12.11 2.91 -1.71
C LEU A 15 13.40 2.74 -2.51
N LEU A 16 14.21 1.77 -2.15
CA LEU A 16 15.35 1.30 -2.94
C LEU A 16 15.08 -0.13 -3.38
N PHE A 17 14.75 -0.33 -4.65
CA PHE A 17 14.52 -1.68 -5.18
C PHE A 17 15.85 -2.42 -5.34
N SER A 18 15.91 -3.64 -4.83
CA SER A 18 17.08 -4.53 -4.91
C SER A 18 16.87 -5.72 -5.83
N GLY A 19 15.62 -6.14 -6.03
CA GLY A 19 15.27 -7.27 -6.88
C GLY A 19 13.88 -7.12 -7.48
N VAL A 20 13.76 -7.38 -8.78
CA VAL A 20 12.47 -7.49 -9.46
C VAL A 20 12.49 -8.79 -10.24
N ALA A 21 11.66 -9.72 -9.81
CA ALA A 21 11.42 -10.99 -10.49
C ALA A 21 9.96 -11.06 -10.96
N ASN A 22 9.64 -12.16 -11.66
CA ASN A 22 8.27 -12.42 -12.09
C ASN A 22 7.33 -12.57 -10.90
N GLU A 23 7.81 -13.19 -9.81
CA GLU A 23 6.99 -13.57 -8.65
C GLU A 23 7.11 -12.62 -7.46
N PHE A 24 8.15 -11.79 -7.41
CA PHE A 24 8.37 -10.90 -6.28
C PHE A 24 9.05 -9.58 -6.66
N ILE A 25 8.90 -8.58 -5.77
CA ILE A 25 9.66 -7.34 -5.75
C ILE A 25 10.27 -7.21 -4.36
N SER A 26 11.58 -7.00 -4.28
CA SER A 26 12.29 -6.77 -3.02
C SER A 26 13.00 -5.42 -3.03
N GLY A 27 13.24 -4.90 -1.84
CA GLY A 27 13.94 -3.63 -1.66
C GLY A 27 14.04 -3.22 -0.20
N THR A 28 14.37 -1.96 -0.01
CA THR A 28 14.48 -1.33 1.31
C THR A 28 13.56 -0.12 1.37
N VAL A 29 12.74 -0.05 2.41
CA VAL A 29 11.97 1.13 2.81
C VAL A 29 12.85 2.07 3.61
N ILE A 30 12.79 3.37 3.32
CA ILE A 30 13.51 4.41 4.08
C ILE A 30 12.50 5.40 4.66
N TYR A 31 12.48 5.52 5.99
CA TYR A 31 11.61 6.44 6.73
C TYR A 31 12.31 7.78 7.04
N ASP A 32 13.60 7.75 7.32
CA ASP A 32 14.45 8.93 7.44
C ASP A 32 15.68 8.84 6.53
N LEU A 33 15.83 9.82 5.63
CA LEU A 33 16.98 9.89 4.72
C LEU A 33 18.30 10.18 5.44
N LYS A 34 18.25 10.69 6.67
CA LYS A 34 19.43 11.05 7.48
C LYS A 34 19.80 9.99 8.52
N ASN A 35 18.92 9.04 8.83
CA ASN A 35 19.18 7.97 9.78
C ASN A 35 19.25 6.62 9.05
N LEU A 36 20.38 5.93 9.16
CA LEU A 36 20.56 4.62 8.53
C LEU A 36 19.79 3.51 9.25
N GLU A 37 19.43 3.71 10.51
CA GLU A 37 18.66 2.75 11.32
C GLU A 37 17.16 2.80 11.00
N GLU A 38 16.68 3.89 10.39
CA GLU A 38 15.27 4.09 10.01
C GLU A 38 14.98 3.47 8.63
N ARG A 39 15.32 2.19 8.50
CA ARG A 39 15.23 1.41 7.26
C ARG A 39 14.70 0.01 7.55
N GLN A 40 13.91 -0.52 6.62
CA GLN A 40 13.39 -1.89 6.72
C GLN A 40 13.46 -2.56 5.35
N ASP A 41 14.07 -3.72 5.26
CA ASP A 41 14.05 -4.51 4.03
C ASP A 41 12.68 -5.17 3.87
N PHE A 42 12.25 -5.32 2.62
CA PHE A 42 10.95 -5.87 2.29
C PHE A 42 11.00 -6.83 1.10
N CYS A 43 10.03 -7.74 1.07
CA CYS A 43 9.72 -8.59 -0.06
C CYS A 43 8.21 -8.60 -0.29
N TRP A 44 7.79 -8.24 -1.49
CA TRP A 44 6.40 -8.32 -1.90
C TRP A 44 6.23 -9.40 -2.96
N TYR A 45 5.51 -10.45 -2.62
CA TYR A 45 5.14 -11.51 -3.55
C TYR A 45 3.97 -11.03 -4.41
N LYS A 46 4.21 -10.87 -5.70
CA LYS A 46 3.16 -10.54 -6.65
C LYS A 46 2.21 -11.73 -6.69
N ASN A 47 0.99 -11.55 -6.22
CA ASN A 47 -0.02 -12.58 -6.41
C ASN A 47 -0.39 -12.63 -7.89
N ILE A 48 0.05 -13.68 -8.60
CA ILE A 48 -0.27 -13.89 -10.02
C ILE A 48 -1.79 -13.97 -10.24
N HIS A 49 -2.55 -14.32 -9.19
CA HIS A 49 -3.99 -14.48 -9.23
C HIS A 49 -4.79 -13.21 -8.95
N ASP A 50 -4.17 -12.15 -8.40
CA ASP A 50 -4.87 -10.90 -8.09
C ASP A 50 -4.09 -9.69 -8.65
N PRO A 51 -4.24 -9.40 -9.94
CA PRO A 51 -3.50 -8.32 -10.57
C PRO A 51 -3.95 -6.97 -10.00
N LEU A 52 -2.98 -6.13 -9.66
CA LEU A 52 -3.21 -4.75 -9.27
C LEU A 52 -4.09 -4.04 -10.31
N THR A 53 -5.36 -3.82 -9.97
CA THR A 53 -6.27 -3.10 -10.83
C THR A 53 -5.94 -1.61 -10.81
N SER A 54 -6.31 -0.88 -11.85
CA SER A 54 -6.21 0.58 -11.85
C SER A 54 -6.98 1.19 -10.68
N GLY A 55 -8.15 0.62 -10.34
CA GLY A 55 -8.93 1.02 -9.18
C GLY A 55 -8.15 0.92 -7.88
N LEU A 56 -7.40 -0.16 -7.68
CA LEU A 56 -6.66 -0.43 -6.45
C LEU A 56 -5.47 0.52 -6.31
N TYR A 57 -4.80 0.79 -7.44
CA TYR A 57 -3.77 1.82 -7.51
C TYR A 57 -4.31 3.21 -7.17
N ASP A 58 -5.45 3.59 -7.76
CA ASP A 58 -6.08 4.89 -7.51
C ASP A 58 -6.48 5.03 -6.03
N LEU A 59 -7.00 3.95 -5.42
CA LEU A 59 -7.40 3.97 -4.01
C LEU A 59 -6.20 4.21 -3.09
N ILE A 60 -5.11 3.45 -3.26
CA ILE A 60 -3.93 3.65 -2.40
C ILE A 60 -3.24 4.98 -2.67
N LYS A 61 -3.26 5.47 -3.91
CA LYS A 61 -2.75 6.79 -4.26
C LYS A 61 -3.53 7.89 -3.54
N LEU A 62 -4.86 7.81 -3.53
CA LEU A 62 -5.71 8.76 -2.81
C LEU A 62 -5.42 8.74 -1.30
N ILE A 63 -5.29 7.54 -0.71
CA ILE A 63 -4.97 7.36 0.71
C ILE A 63 -3.61 8.01 1.04
N ASN A 64 -2.60 7.80 0.19
CA ASN A 64 -1.28 8.39 0.36
C ASN A 64 -1.30 9.92 0.17
N ASP A 65 -1.84 10.40 -0.95
CA ASP A 65 -1.83 11.83 -1.30
C ASP A 65 -2.59 12.68 -0.25
N MET A 66 -3.64 12.12 0.36
CA MET A 66 -4.45 12.79 1.38
C MET A 66 -4.09 12.39 2.82
N GLN A 67 -3.08 11.54 3.02
CA GLN A 67 -2.61 11.08 4.34
C GLN A 67 -3.76 10.53 5.21
N LEU A 68 -4.54 9.60 4.64
CA LEU A 68 -5.76 9.06 5.26
C LEU A 68 -5.50 7.92 6.25
N LEU A 69 -4.25 7.65 6.61
CA LEU A 69 -3.87 6.66 7.63
C LEU A 69 -3.44 7.33 8.93
N SER A 70 -3.81 6.71 10.04
CA SER A 70 -3.21 6.92 11.35
C SER A 70 -2.34 5.70 11.65
N ILE A 71 -1.03 5.83 11.43
CA ILE A 71 -0.06 4.72 11.42
C ILE A 71 -0.35 3.77 10.25
N ASP A 72 -1.21 2.79 10.46
CA ASP A 72 -1.62 1.78 9.49
C ASP A 72 -3.14 1.68 9.36
N MET A 73 -3.90 2.43 10.17
CA MET A 73 -5.36 2.37 10.23
C MET A 73 -6.02 3.47 9.40
N LEU A 74 -7.02 3.12 8.59
CA LEU A 74 -7.84 4.09 7.86
C LEU A 74 -8.56 5.05 8.82
N THR A 75 -8.46 6.34 8.52
CA THR A 75 -9.10 7.40 9.32
C THR A 75 -10.55 7.67 8.93
N LEU A 76 -10.96 7.18 7.77
CA LEU A 76 -12.30 7.37 7.21
C LEU A 76 -13.05 6.03 7.17
N THR A 77 -14.35 6.08 7.42
CA THR A 77 -15.25 4.96 7.16
C THR A 77 -15.36 4.68 5.65
N ARG A 78 -15.72 3.44 5.27
CA ARG A 78 -15.93 3.07 3.85
C ARG A 78 -16.84 4.03 3.10
N ASN A 79 -17.96 4.45 3.69
CA ASN A 79 -18.91 5.36 3.04
C ASN A 79 -18.28 6.73 2.72
N ASN A 80 -17.47 7.25 3.64
CA ASN A 80 -16.80 8.52 3.45
C ASN A 80 -15.66 8.39 2.42
N LEU A 81 -14.89 7.30 2.49
CA LEU A 81 -13.83 7.02 1.54
C LEU A 81 -14.37 6.77 0.13
N HIS A 82 -15.51 6.09 -0.01
CA HIS A 82 -16.23 5.88 -1.27
C HIS A 82 -16.66 7.19 -1.92
N SER A 83 -17.31 8.05 -1.12
CA SER A 83 -17.75 9.38 -1.57
C SER A 83 -16.56 10.24 -2.02
N LEU A 84 -15.47 10.19 -1.25
CA LEU A 84 -14.23 10.89 -1.58
C LEU A 84 -13.59 10.34 -2.87
N TYR A 85 -13.52 9.03 -3.02
CA TYR A 85 -12.95 8.38 -4.20
C TYR A 85 -13.71 8.72 -5.48
N ASN A 86 -15.05 8.60 -5.46
CA ASN A 86 -15.88 8.93 -6.60
C ASN A 86 -15.80 10.41 -6.98
N SER A 87 -15.81 11.31 -5.99
CA SER A 87 -15.69 12.75 -6.26
C SER A 87 -14.30 13.13 -6.77
N HIS A 88 -13.23 12.57 -6.19
CA HIS A 88 -11.85 12.87 -6.58
C HIS A 88 -11.53 12.41 -8.01
N TYR A 89 -12.01 11.23 -8.40
CA TYR A 89 -11.74 10.66 -9.73
C TYR A 89 -12.88 10.85 -10.74
N ALA A 90 -13.91 11.63 -10.40
CA ALA A 90 -15.12 11.81 -11.21
C ALA A 90 -15.74 10.48 -11.68
N ARG A 91 -15.86 9.52 -10.76
CA ARG A 91 -16.40 8.17 -10.99
C ARG A 91 -17.78 7.99 -10.38
N THR A 92 -18.47 6.94 -10.83
CA THR A 92 -19.73 6.47 -10.27
C THR A 92 -19.63 4.99 -9.92
N MET A 93 -18.62 4.62 -9.13
CA MET A 93 -18.46 3.25 -8.63
C MET A 93 -19.57 2.92 -7.63
N SER A 94 -20.12 1.72 -7.69
CA SER A 94 -21.10 1.27 -6.69
C SER A 94 -20.44 1.10 -5.31
N VAL A 95 -21.24 1.08 -4.25
CA VAL A 95 -20.73 0.82 -2.89
C VAL A 95 -20.15 -0.60 -2.80
N ASP A 96 -20.79 -1.58 -3.45
CA ASP A 96 -20.36 -2.99 -3.39
C ASP A 96 -19.03 -3.22 -4.10
N ASP A 97 -18.86 -2.63 -5.30
CA ASP A 97 -17.58 -2.68 -6.02
C ASP A 97 -16.47 -1.99 -5.23
N PHE A 98 -16.80 -0.86 -4.59
CA PHE A 98 -15.84 -0.13 -3.76
C PHE A 98 -15.46 -0.91 -2.50
N ASN A 99 -16.41 -1.59 -1.86
CA ASN A 99 -16.12 -2.44 -0.71
C ASN A 99 -15.17 -3.58 -1.08
N THR A 100 -15.40 -4.21 -2.24
CA THR A 100 -14.49 -5.24 -2.77
C THR A 100 -13.09 -4.66 -3.02
N LEU A 101 -13.02 -3.42 -3.50
CA LEU A 101 -11.75 -2.73 -3.72
C LEU A 101 -10.99 -2.46 -2.41
N VAL A 102 -11.70 -2.05 -1.36
CA VAL A 102 -11.12 -1.86 -0.02
C VAL A 102 -10.67 -3.20 0.56
N ASP A 103 -11.47 -4.26 0.42
CA ASP A 103 -11.11 -5.61 0.86
C ASP A 103 -9.83 -6.10 0.18
N SER A 104 -9.70 -5.90 -1.13
CA SER A 104 -8.47 -6.18 -1.85
C SER A 104 -7.28 -5.38 -1.30
N LEU A 105 -7.46 -4.09 -0.96
CA LEU A 105 -6.38 -3.28 -0.41
C LEU A 105 -5.90 -3.77 0.96
N VAL A 106 -6.82 -4.02 1.89
CA VAL A 106 -6.48 -4.46 3.26
C VAL A 106 -5.94 -5.89 3.30
N SER A 107 -6.20 -6.69 2.26
CA SER A 107 -5.61 -8.03 2.09
C SER A 107 -4.15 -8.01 1.64
N ILE A 108 -3.60 -6.86 1.25
CA ILE A 108 -2.22 -6.75 0.79
C ILE A 108 -1.27 -6.80 1.99
N GLU A 109 -0.38 -7.79 1.96
CA GLU A 109 0.75 -7.92 2.87
C GLU A 109 2.06 -7.77 2.09
N VAL A 110 2.93 -6.88 2.55
CA VAL A 110 4.31 -6.78 2.08
C VAL A 110 5.22 -7.29 3.19
N ARG A 111 5.94 -8.40 2.98
CA ARG A 111 6.76 -9.02 4.02
C ARG A 111 7.93 -8.12 4.41
N MET A 112 8.16 -7.97 5.71
CA MET A 112 9.38 -7.40 6.27
C MET A 112 10.46 -8.48 6.31
N MET A 113 11.69 -8.10 5.98
CA MET A 113 12.84 -8.98 5.94
C MET A 113 13.88 -8.50 6.95
N ASP A 114 14.27 -9.38 7.88
CA ASP A 114 15.40 -9.14 8.79
C ASP A 114 16.44 -10.23 8.60
N GLU A 115 17.69 -9.83 8.33
CA GLU A 115 18.78 -10.76 8.03
C GLU A 115 18.43 -11.81 6.95
N GLY A 116 17.62 -11.41 5.97
CA GLY A 116 17.17 -12.26 4.86
C GLY A 116 16.04 -13.23 5.20
N LYS A 117 15.38 -13.09 6.36
CA LYS A 117 14.23 -13.91 6.77
C LYS A 117 12.99 -13.06 6.94
N GLU A 118 11.84 -13.62 6.59
CA GLU A 118 10.54 -12.99 6.84
C GLU A 118 10.26 -12.94 8.35
N THR A 119 9.91 -11.76 8.85
CA THR A 119 9.63 -11.54 10.28
C THR A 119 8.23 -11.03 10.54
N ASP A 120 7.81 -9.98 9.83
CA ASP A 120 6.49 -9.37 9.94
C ASP A 120 6.01 -8.90 8.55
N SER A 121 5.00 -8.02 8.49
CA SER A 121 4.47 -7.46 7.26
C SER A 121 4.01 -6.02 7.42
N PHE A 122 4.10 -5.27 6.33
CA PHE A 122 3.36 -4.03 6.16
C PHE A 122 1.97 -4.35 5.63
N PHE A 123 0.95 -3.79 6.26
CA PHE A 123 -0.45 -3.93 5.88
C PHE A 123 -1.23 -2.70 6.34
N ILE A 124 -2.43 -2.51 5.77
CA ILE A 124 -3.34 -1.43 6.12
C ILE A 124 -4.55 -2.02 6.83
N HIS A 125 -4.91 -1.46 7.98
CA HIS A 125 -6.10 -1.77 8.74
C HIS A 125 -7.25 -0.83 8.39
N GLU A 126 -8.46 -1.32 8.61
CA GLU A 126 -9.70 -0.55 8.60
C GLU A 126 -10.31 -0.44 10.00
#